data_AF-A0A9N9J061-F1
#
_entry.id   AF-A0A9N9J061-F1
#
_cell.length_a   1.000
_cell.length_b   1.000
_cell.length_c   1.000
_cell.angle_alpha   90.00
_cell.angle_beta   90.00
_cell.angle_gamma   90.00
#
_symmetry.space_group_name_H-M   'P 1'
#
loop_
_entity.id
_entity.type
_entity.pdbx_description
1 polymer ?
#
loop_
_entity_poly.entity_id
_entity_poly.type
_entity_poly.pdbx_seq_one_letter_code
_entity_poly.pdbx_strand_id
1 'polypeptide(L)'
;MADSSALNAQIIRGLNDRVYEKRKAAALEPSFPNFRLIREYIANKEPDKIKAILNKLVSDFACSQQANSRNGGLIGLAAASIALEEIVPPVLACFADQDSRVRYYACESMYNIAKVSKGEILRYFNEVFDAMNSEVSVKNGTELLDRLIKDIVAEQSTTYVSALVLASMSQDDSTEPVTMPRTTAFSLPRFIPLLAERIHAKNPFTRNFLVSWITVLDSIPDLELVSFLPDFLDGLLRFLSDPNKDIRNATSSILANFLAEIREAFEVKEHQKQQAMKSFFVEQQRKMAVSSETASDAGESVKDGSTKGDSDDTTLGPNSVDGIISWDAISLSETEGRGKGSWVPGQGVIINYDRIVQILMDHLCSS
;
A
#
# COMPACT_ATOMS: atom_id res chain seq x y z
N MET A 1 -47.03 -0.22 13.80
CA MET A 1 -45.89 -1.11 13.50
C MET A 1 -44.67 -0.45 14.09
N ALA A 2 -44.06 -1.07 15.11
CA ALA A 2 -42.96 -0.46 15.85
C ALA A 2 -41.70 -0.43 14.98
N ASP A 3 -41.15 0.76 14.81
CA ASP A 3 -39.85 1.01 14.21
C ASP A 3 -38.79 0.33 15.08
N SER A 4 -38.37 -0.87 14.70
CA SER A 4 -37.27 -1.59 15.34
C SER A 4 -35.99 -0.85 15.00
N SER A 5 -35.61 0.13 15.82
CA SER A 5 -34.33 0.83 15.73
C SER A 5 -33.20 -0.19 15.55
N ALA A 6 -32.48 -0.10 14.43
CA ALA A 6 -31.38 -1.02 14.09
C ALA A 6 -30.31 -1.12 15.19
N LEU A 7 -30.17 -0.08 16.01
CA LEU A 7 -29.31 -0.05 17.20
C LEU A 7 -30.14 0.27 18.44
N ASN A 8 -29.96 -0.51 19.51
CA ASN A 8 -30.60 -0.25 20.80
C ASN A 8 -29.94 0.96 21.51
N ALA A 9 -30.71 1.69 22.33
CA ALA A 9 -30.26 2.86 23.09
C ALA A 9 -29.03 2.58 23.99
N GLN A 10 -28.90 1.36 24.50
CA GLN A 10 -27.73 0.94 25.28
C GLN A 10 -26.44 0.89 24.42
N ILE A 11 -26.55 0.43 23.17
CA ILE A 11 -25.44 0.41 22.21
C ILE A 11 -25.08 1.85 21.85
N ILE A 12 -26.07 2.67 21.52
CA ILE A 12 -25.88 4.09 21.17
C ILE A 12 -25.17 4.84 22.31
N ARG A 13 -25.56 4.60 23.56
CA ARG A 13 -24.93 5.21 24.73
C ARG A 13 -23.50 4.73 24.93
N GLY A 14 -23.25 3.43 24.76
CA GLY A 14 -21.92 2.83 24.90
C GLY A 14 -20.93 3.32 23.84
N LEU A 15 -21.36 3.42 22.58
CA LEU A 15 -20.54 3.95 21.49
C LEU A 15 -20.27 5.46 21.64
N ASN A 16 -21.14 6.20 22.32
CA ASN A 16 -20.95 7.63 22.61
C ASN A 16 -20.18 7.92 23.92
N ASP A 17 -19.73 6.90 24.65
CA ASP A 17 -19.07 7.09 25.94
C ASP A 17 -17.78 7.91 25.75
N ARG A 18 -17.42 8.72 26.75
CA ARG A 18 -16.19 9.53 26.71
C ARG A 18 -14.94 8.67 26.95
N VAL A 19 -15.09 7.56 27.66
CA VAL A 19 -14.01 6.61 27.97
C VAL A 19 -13.85 5.61 26.83
N TYR A 20 -12.62 5.51 26.30
CA TYR A 20 -12.29 4.59 25.21
C TYR A 20 -12.65 3.14 25.53
N GLU A 21 -12.25 2.64 26.71
CA GLU A 21 -12.53 1.25 27.12
C GLU A 21 -14.03 0.92 27.15
N LYS A 22 -14.88 1.89 27.50
CA LYS A 22 -16.33 1.70 27.48
C LYS A 22 -16.90 1.67 26.07
N ARG A 23 -16.34 2.46 25.14
CA ARG A 23 -16.69 2.38 23.70
C ARG A 23 -16.23 1.05 23.09
N LYS A 24 -15.03 0.60 23.45
CA LYS A 24 -14.46 -0.70 23.03
C LYS A 24 -15.31 -1.87 23.53
N ALA A 25 -15.63 -1.89 24.83
CA ALA A 25 -16.53 -2.87 25.42
C ALA A 25 -17.90 -2.86 24.72
N ALA A 26 -18.43 -1.66 24.40
CA ALA A 26 -19.72 -1.52 23.77
C ALA A 26 -19.81 -2.06 22.33
N ALA A 27 -18.69 -2.17 21.65
CA ALA A 27 -18.59 -2.60 20.26
C ALA A 27 -18.07 -4.03 20.11
N LEU A 28 -17.09 -4.44 20.92
CA LEU A 28 -16.26 -5.63 20.68
C LEU A 28 -16.35 -6.69 21.79
N GLU A 29 -16.91 -6.38 22.96
CA GLU A 29 -17.00 -7.38 24.02
C GLU A 29 -18.12 -8.39 23.71
N PRO A 30 -17.85 -9.72 23.76
CA PRO A 30 -18.85 -10.74 23.46
C PRO A 30 -20.09 -10.70 24.36
N SER A 31 -19.94 -10.11 25.56
CA SER A 31 -21.02 -9.92 26.52
C SER A 31 -21.96 -8.75 26.15
N PHE A 32 -21.53 -7.84 25.27
CA PHE A 32 -22.23 -6.58 24.99
C PHE A 32 -23.23 -6.70 23.82
N PRO A 33 -24.38 -5.99 23.87
CA PRO A 33 -25.45 -6.20 22.92
C PRO A 33 -25.09 -6.00 21.44
N ASN A 34 -24.20 -5.08 21.06
CA ASN A 34 -23.90 -4.83 19.64
C ASN A 34 -23.27 -6.05 18.95
N PHE A 35 -22.22 -6.60 19.57
CA PHE A 35 -21.53 -7.78 19.06
C PHE A 35 -22.45 -9.00 19.04
N ARG A 36 -23.22 -9.22 20.12
CA ARG A 36 -24.20 -10.32 20.20
C ARG A 36 -25.27 -10.21 19.12
N LEU A 37 -25.78 -9.01 18.87
CA LEU A 37 -26.86 -8.74 17.93
C LEU A 37 -26.39 -8.88 16.47
N ILE A 38 -25.15 -8.46 16.17
CA ILE A 38 -24.50 -8.76 14.88
C ILE A 38 -24.36 -10.27 14.70
N ARG A 39 -23.84 -11.01 15.69
CA ARG A 39 -23.74 -12.48 15.62
C ARG A 39 -25.08 -13.20 15.53
N GLU A 40 -26.09 -12.71 16.22
CA GLU A 40 -27.45 -13.26 16.18
C GLU A 40 -28.09 -13.05 14.81
N TYR A 41 -27.95 -11.86 14.21
CA TYR A 41 -28.43 -11.61 12.85
C TYR A 41 -27.64 -12.38 11.79
N ILE A 42 -26.36 -12.66 12.03
CA ILE A 42 -25.57 -13.59 11.19
C ILE A 42 -26.12 -15.02 11.33
N ALA A 43 -26.33 -15.51 12.56
CA ALA A 43 -26.84 -16.85 12.83
C ALA A 43 -28.25 -17.07 12.27
N ASN A 44 -29.10 -16.04 12.35
CA ASN A 44 -30.48 -16.05 11.86
C ASN A 44 -30.60 -15.74 10.35
N LYS A 45 -29.48 -15.48 9.65
CA LYS A 45 -29.43 -15.13 8.23
C LYS A 45 -30.29 -13.93 7.85
N GLU A 46 -30.17 -12.84 8.62
CA GLU A 46 -30.95 -11.60 8.44
C GLU A 46 -30.06 -10.45 7.90
N PRO A 47 -29.61 -10.49 6.62
CA PRO A 47 -28.63 -9.54 6.09
C PRO A 47 -29.14 -8.10 6.03
N ASP A 48 -30.45 -7.89 5.87
CA ASP A 48 -31.05 -6.55 5.85
C ASP A 48 -30.91 -5.84 7.20
N LYS A 49 -30.94 -6.58 8.31
CA LYS A 49 -30.74 -6.03 9.65
C LYS A 49 -29.30 -5.66 9.90
N ILE A 50 -28.35 -6.46 9.41
CA ILE A 50 -26.91 -6.13 9.44
C ILE A 50 -26.64 -4.87 8.63
N LYS A 51 -27.21 -4.76 7.42
CA LYS A 51 -27.11 -3.56 6.58
C LYS A 51 -27.72 -2.33 7.25
N ALA A 52 -28.85 -2.48 7.93
CA ALA A 52 -29.48 -1.40 8.69
C ALA A 52 -28.59 -0.93 9.86
N ILE A 53 -27.92 -1.85 10.56
CA ILE A 53 -26.93 -1.51 11.60
C ILE A 53 -25.75 -0.74 11.02
N LEU A 54 -25.16 -1.26 9.93
CA LEU A 54 -24.01 -0.64 9.27
C LEU A 54 -24.33 0.79 8.81
N ASN A 55 -25.47 0.97 8.11
CA ASN A 55 -25.90 2.28 7.66
C ASN A 55 -26.05 3.26 8.83
N LYS A 56 -26.59 2.81 9.96
CA LYS A 56 -26.79 3.65 11.14
C LYS A 56 -25.49 3.96 11.88
N LEU A 57 -24.55 3.02 11.94
CA LEU A 57 -23.18 3.28 12.45
C LEU A 57 -22.43 4.29 11.58
N VAL A 58 -22.64 4.26 10.26
CA VAL A 58 -22.04 5.24 9.35
C VAL A 58 -22.70 6.62 9.48
N SER A 59 -24.03 6.68 9.34
CA SER A 59 -24.77 7.95 9.30
C SER A 59 -24.72 8.71 10.63
N ASP A 60 -24.90 7.99 11.75
CA ASP A 60 -25.14 8.64 13.05
C ASP A 60 -23.85 8.77 13.87
N PHE A 61 -22.82 7.99 13.56
CA PHE A 61 -21.57 7.94 14.34
C PHE A 61 -20.35 8.30 13.52
N ALA A 62 -20.01 7.53 12.47
CA ALA A 62 -18.76 7.73 11.72
C ALA A 62 -18.67 9.12 11.06
N CYS A 63 -19.81 9.65 10.59
CA CYS A 63 -19.92 11.00 10.02
C CYS A 63 -20.25 12.12 11.05
N SER A 64 -20.28 11.80 12.35
CA SER A 64 -20.65 12.77 13.40
C SER A 64 -19.59 13.87 13.59
N GLN A 65 -20.02 15.07 13.97
CA GLN A 65 -19.11 16.16 14.35
C GLN A 65 -18.44 15.91 15.72
N GLN A 66 -19.03 15.06 16.55
CA GLN A 66 -18.53 14.73 17.88
C GLN A 66 -17.45 13.64 17.79
N ALA A 67 -16.24 13.94 18.28
CA ALA A 67 -15.09 13.02 18.19
C ALA A 67 -15.35 11.65 18.85
N ASN A 68 -16.02 11.61 20.00
CA ASN A 68 -16.33 10.35 20.70
C ASN A 68 -17.31 9.48 19.90
N SER A 69 -18.30 10.10 19.26
CA SER A 69 -19.27 9.41 18.40
C SER A 69 -18.59 8.83 17.17
N ARG A 70 -17.71 9.59 16.50
CA ARG A 70 -16.90 9.06 15.39
C ARG A 70 -16.09 7.86 15.81
N ASN A 71 -15.36 7.98 16.92
CA ASN A 71 -14.54 6.89 17.45
C ASN A 71 -15.38 5.66 17.80
N GLY A 72 -16.56 5.84 18.41
CA GLY A 72 -17.48 4.74 18.68
C GLY A 72 -18.02 4.08 17.42
N GLY A 73 -18.41 4.87 16.42
CA GLY A 73 -18.87 4.36 15.11
C GLY A 73 -17.81 3.53 14.41
N LEU A 74 -16.56 4.00 14.40
CA LEU A 74 -15.44 3.27 13.81
C LEU A 74 -15.17 1.94 14.52
N ILE A 75 -15.21 1.90 15.86
CA ILE A 75 -15.04 0.66 16.63
C ILE A 75 -16.23 -0.29 16.39
N GLY A 76 -17.47 0.22 16.29
CA GLY A 76 -18.65 -0.58 15.96
C GLY A 76 -18.62 -1.15 14.55
N LEU A 77 -18.08 -0.40 13.58
CA LEU A 77 -17.84 -0.88 12.21
C LEU A 77 -16.72 -1.92 12.17
N ALA A 78 -15.68 -1.78 13.00
CA ALA A 78 -14.65 -2.81 13.17
C ALA A 78 -15.25 -4.13 13.70
N ALA A 79 -16.20 -4.07 14.63
CA ALA A 79 -16.93 -5.24 15.11
C ALA A 79 -17.74 -5.95 14.00
N ALA A 80 -18.32 -5.19 13.08
CA ALA A 80 -18.96 -5.75 11.90
C ALA A 80 -17.94 -6.27 10.86
N SER A 81 -16.71 -5.75 10.86
CA SER A 81 -15.60 -6.25 10.04
C SER A 81 -15.03 -7.57 10.56
N ILE A 82 -15.17 -7.88 11.86
CA ILE A 82 -14.91 -9.22 12.44
C ILE A 82 -15.85 -10.27 11.84
N ALA A 83 -17.10 -9.90 11.51
CA ALA A 83 -17.99 -10.83 10.83
C ALA A 83 -17.43 -11.31 9.47
N LEU A 84 -16.60 -10.50 8.79
CA LEU A 84 -15.93 -10.93 7.56
C LEU A 84 -14.84 -11.98 7.83
N GLU A 85 -14.15 -11.92 8.98
CA GLU A 85 -13.18 -12.96 9.40
C GLU A 85 -13.83 -14.33 9.61
N GLU A 86 -15.11 -14.35 10.00
CA GLU A 86 -15.85 -15.59 10.19
C GLU A 86 -16.52 -16.09 8.89
N ILE A 87 -16.92 -15.18 7.99
CA ILE A 87 -17.70 -15.52 6.80
C ILE A 87 -16.82 -15.83 5.57
N VAL A 88 -15.71 -15.11 5.39
CA VAL A 88 -14.87 -15.24 4.18
C VAL A 88 -14.18 -16.62 4.08
N PRO A 89 -13.53 -17.15 5.13
CA PRO A 89 -12.81 -18.43 5.01
C PRO A 89 -13.72 -19.63 4.65
N PRO A 90 -14.92 -19.81 5.24
CA PRO A 90 -15.84 -20.87 4.82
C PRO A 90 -16.31 -20.73 3.37
N VAL A 91 -16.57 -19.50 2.90
CA VAL A 91 -16.96 -19.26 1.50
C VAL A 91 -15.82 -19.58 0.54
N LEU A 92 -14.58 -19.22 0.89
CA LEU A 92 -13.38 -19.58 0.12
C LEU A 92 -13.18 -21.09 0.02
N ALA A 93 -13.43 -21.84 1.10
CA ALA A 93 -13.35 -23.31 1.05
C ALA A 93 -14.29 -23.92 0.00
N CYS A 94 -15.46 -23.30 -0.23
CA CYS A 94 -16.42 -23.73 -1.24
C CYS A 94 -15.98 -23.46 -2.69
N PHE A 95 -14.93 -22.65 -2.94
CA PHE A 95 -14.39 -22.47 -4.31
C PHE A 95 -13.72 -23.72 -4.84
N ALA A 96 -13.22 -24.59 -3.96
CA ALA A 96 -12.58 -25.85 -4.32
C ALA A 96 -13.53 -27.07 -4.22
N ASP A 97 -14.83 -26.85 -4.01
CA ASP A 97 -15.80 -27.93 -3.89
C ASP A 97 -15.90 -28.76 -5.19
N GLN A 98 -16.22 -30.05 -5.09
CA GLN A 98 -16.37 -30.93 -6.24
C GLN A 98 -17.62 -30.60 -7.08
N ASP A 99 -18.71 -30.14 -6.45
CA ASP A 99 -19.94 -29.75 -7.13
C ASP A 99 -19.81 -28.34 -7.74
N SER A 100 -19.97 -28.24 -9.05
CA SER A 100 -19.90 -26.96 -9.78
C SER A 100 -20.96 -25.96 -9.34
N ARG A 101 -22.11 -26.41 -8.84
CA ARG A 101 -23.15 -25.52 -8.31
C ARG A 101 -22.71 -24.90 -6.99
N VAL A 102 -22.04 -25.66 -6.12
CA VAL A 102 -21.51 -25.14 -4.85
C VAL A 102 -20.47 -24.07 -5.15
N ARG A 103 -19.56 -24.31 -6.10
CA ARG A 103 -18.57 -23.31 -6.55
C ARG A 103 -19.23 -22.05 -7.13
N TYR A 104 -20.29 -22.20 -7.92
CA TYR A 104 -21.04 -21.06 -8.45
C TYR A 104 -21.65 -20.20 -7.33
N TYR A 105 -22.34 -20.83 -6.37
CA TYR A 105 -22.91 -20.13 -5.23
C TYR A 105 -21.84 -19.52 -4.31
N ALA A 106 -20.65 -20.12 -4.22
CA ALA A 106 -19.52 -19.54 -3.52
C ALA A 106 -19.05 -18.25 -4.20
N CYS A 107 -18.93 -18.24 -5.53
CA CYS A 107 -18.62 -17.03 -6.31
C CYS A 107 -19.69 -15.94 -6.12
N GLU A 108 -20.97 -16.30 -6.21
CA GLU A 108 -22.08 -15.35 -6.01
C GLU A 108 -22.11 -14.79 -4.57
N SER A 109 -21.87 -15.65 -3.58
CA SER A 109 -21.79 -15.25 -2.18
C SER A 109 -20.61 -14.30 -1.95
N MET A 110 -19.44 -14.61 -2.50
CA MET A 110 -18.25 -13.76 -2.40
C MET A 110 -18.46 -12.42 -3.11
N TYR A 111 -19.15 -12.41 -4.27
CA TYR A 111 -19.53 -11.18 -4.96
C TYR A 111 -20.40 -10.29 -4.09
N ASN A 112 -21.42 -10.87 -3.45
CA ASN A 112 -22.30 -10.14 -2.54
C ASN A 112 -21.56 -9.61 -1.30
N ILE A 113 -20.62 -10.39 -0.75
CA ILE A 113 -19.74 -9.97 0.34
C ILE A 113 -18.91 -8.76 -0.11
N ALA A 114 -18.16 -8.90 -1.21
CA ALA A 114 -17.29 -7.86 -1.75
C ALA A 114 -18.05 -6.56 -2.07
N LYS A 115 -19.28 -6.68 -2.60
CA LYS A 115 -20.16 -5.54 -2.91
C LYS A 115 -20.54 -4.74 -1.67
N VAL A 116 -20.66 -5.39 -0.51
CA VAL A 116 -21.01 -4.74 0.75
C VAL A 116 -19.76 -4.28 1.50
N SER A 117 -18.72 -5.11 1.57
CA SER A 117 -17.51 -4.83 2.35
C SER A 117 -16.54 -3.87 1.65
N LYS A 118 -16.60 -3.76 0.32
CA LYS A 118 -15.70 -2.93 -0.51
C LYS A 118 -14.24 -3.15 -0.09
N GLY A 119 -13.47 -2.11 0.20
CA GLY A 119 -12.05 -2.15 0.53
C GLY A 119 -11.67 -3.07 1.68
N GLU A 120 -12.61 -3.40 2.57
CA GLU A 120 -12.37 -4.36 3.65
C GLU A 120 -12.12 -5.78 3.12
N ILE A 121 -12.64 -6.13 1.94
CA ILE A 121 -12.36 -7.42 1.28
C ILE A 121 -10.89 -7.54 0.87
N LEU A 122 -10.18 -6.43 0.68
CA LEU A 122 -8.80 -6.43 0.22
C LEU A 122 -7.83 -7.05 1.23
N ARG A 123 -8.25 -7.20 2.49
CA ARG A 123 -7.50 -7.99 3.49
C ARG A 123 -7.34 -9.46 3.07
N TYR A 124 -8.31 -9.99 2.33
CA TYR A 124 -8.34 -11.35 1.79
C TYR A 124 -8.00 -11.38 0.30
N PHE A 125 -7.38 -10.32 -0.23
CA PHE A 125 -7.15 -10.20 -1.66
C PHE A 125 -6.40 -11.40 -2.23
N ASN A 126 -5.33 -11.84 -1.55
CA ASN A 126 -4.50 -12.94 -2.03
C ASN A 126 -5.31 -14.24 -2.16
N GLU A 127 -6.10 -14.57 -1.14
CA GLU A 127 -6.92 -15.76 -1.09
C GLU A 127 -8.07 -15.71 -2.09
N VAL A 128 -8.72 -14.55 -2.23
CA VAL A 128 -9.78 -14.33 -3.23
C VAL A 128 -9.21 -14.40 -4.64
N PHE A 129 -8.08 -13.75 -4.91
CA PHE A 129 -7.37 -13.79 -6.18
C PHE A 129 -7.00 -15.23 -6.56
N ASP A 130 -6.41 -15.98 -5.62
CA ASP A 130 -6.04 -17.37 -5.83
C ASP A 130 -7.27 -18.24 -6.18
N ALA A 131 -8.34 -18.10 -5.39
CA ALA A 131 -9.55 -18.86 -5.60
C ALA A 131 -10.19 -18.59 -6.98
N MET A 132 -10.16 -17.34 -7.46
CA MET A 132 -10.62 -16.97 -8.80
C MET A 132 -9.70 -17.47 -9.91
N ASN A 133 -8.39 -17.52 -9.66
CA ASN A 133 -7.38 -17.98 -10.60
C ASN A 133 -7.42 -19.50 -10.85
N SER A 134 -8.14 -20.25 -10.00
CA SER A 134 -8.22 -21.71 -10.07
C SER A 134 -8.91 -22.21 -11.34
N GLU A 135 -8.40 -23.31 -11.92
CA GLU A 135 -8.94 -23.91 -13.15
C GLU A 135 -10.35 -24.49 -12.98
N VAL A 136 -10.74 -24.76 -11.73
CA VAL A 136 -12.00 -25.40 -11.36
C VAL A 136 -13.13 -24.36 -11.21
N SER A 137 -12.80 -23.07 -11.24
CA SER A 137 -13.73 -21.96 -11.05
C SER A 137 -14.83 -21.89 -12.12
N VAL A 138 -16.03 -21.45 -11.72
CA VAL A 138 -17.18 -21.36 -12.62
C VAL A 138 -17.10 -20.06 -13.39
N LYS A 139 -16.64 -20.14 -14.65
CA LYS A 139 -16.36 -18.99 -15.53
C LYS A 139 -17.35 -17.81 -15.40
N ASN A 140 -18.65 -18.06 -15.50
CA ASN A 140 -19.67 -17.01 -15.45
C ASN A 140 -19.86 -16.39 -14.06
N GLY A 141 -19.69 -17.18 -12.99
CA GLY A 141 -19.80 -16.68 -11.61
C GLY A 141 -18.56 -15.89 -11.18
N THR A 142 -17.39 -16.33 -11.63
CA THR A 142 -16.11 -15.70 -11.32
C THR A 142 -15.91 -14.39 -12.08
N GLU A 143 -16.41 -14.24 -13.30
CA GLU A 143 -16.24 -13.01 -14.10
C GLU A 143 -16.83 -11.76 -13.43
N LEU A 144 -18.02 -11.86 -12.83
CA LEU A 144 -18.64 -10.74 -12.11
C LEU A 144 -17.87 -10.37 -10.85
N LEU A 145 -17.37 -11.37 -10.12
CA LEU A 145 -16.53 -11.17 -8.96
C LEU A 145 -15.18 -10.54 -9.35
N ASP A 146 -14.51 -11.09 -10.36
CA ASP A 146 -13.25 -10.61 -10.89
C ASP A 146 -13.32 -9.13 -11.26
N ARG A 147 -14.34 -8.75 -12.03
CA ARG A 147 -14.57 -7.34 -12.38
C ARG A 147 -14.78 -6.46 -11.15
N LEU A 148 -15.61 -6.90 -10.21
CA LEU A 148 -15.87 -6.13 -8.99
C LEU A 148 -14.61 -5.96 -8.13
N ILE A 149 -13.79 -7.00 -7.96
CA ILE A 149 -12.55 -6.89 -7.19
C ILE A 149 -11.55 -5.98 -7.92
N LYS A 150 -11.47 -6.03 -9.26
CA LYS A 150 -10.65 -5.07 -10.04
C LYS A 150 -11.09 -3.63 -9.80
N ASP A 151 -12.39 -3.36 -9.84
CA ASP A 151 -12.94 -2.04 -9.56
C ASP A 151 -12.58 -1.58 -8.12
N ILE A 152 -12.73 -2.46 -7.13
CA ILE A 152 -12.36 -2.15 -5.73
C ILE A 152 -10.85 -1.91 -5.58
N VAL A 153 -10.00 -2.72 -6.21
CA VAL A 153 -8.53 -2.57 -6.16
C VAL A 153 -8.11 -1.25 -6.80
N ALA A 154 -8.66 -0.91 -7.97
CA ALA A 154 -8.39 0.35 -8.66
C ALA A 154 -8.80 1.56 -7.82
N GLU A 155 -9.92 1.48 -7.10
CA GLU A 155 -10.42 2.59 -6.28
C GLU A 155 -9.74 2.71 -4.90
N GLN A 156 -9.33 1.60 -4.28
CA GLN A 156 -9.10 1.54 -2.84
C GLN A 156 -7.77 0.91 -2.40
N SER A 157 -6.95 0.38 -3.32
CA SER A 157 -5.70 -0.34 -2.96
C SER A 157 -4.68 0.52 -2.21
N THR A 158 -4.58 1.82 -2.52
CA THR A 158 -3.57 2.73 -1.96
C THR A 158 -4.10 3.62 -0.83
N THR A 159 -5.42 3.70 -0.66
CA THR A 159 -6.06 4.66 0.26
C THR A 159 -6.82 4.00 1.40
N TYR A 160 -7.32 2.77 1.21
CA TYR A 160 -8.19 2.15 2.20
C TYR A 160 -7.39 1.47 3.31
N VAL A 161 -7.57 1.96 4.53
CA VAL A 161 -7.00 1.39 5.76
C VAL A 161 -8.10 0.64 6.51
N SER A 162 -7.88 -0.64 6.81
CA SER A 162 -8.87 -1.45 7.54
C SER A 162 -9.07 -0.93 8.96
N ALA A 163 -10.33 -0.93 9.40
CA ALA A 163 -10.71 -0.52 10.76
C ALA A 163 -10.04 -1.39 11.84
N LEU A 164 -9.71 -2.65 11.54
CA LEU A 164 -9.02 -3.55 12.47
C LEU A 164 -7.53 -3.20 12.63
N VAL A 165 -6.88 -2.73 11.55
CA VAL A 165 -5.51 -2.21 11.60
C VAL A 165 -5.47 -0.90 12.40
N LEU A 166 -6.45 -0.01 12.21
CA LEU A 166 -6.56 1.21 13.03
C LEU A 166 -6.77 0.90 14.52
N ALA A 167 -7.53 -0.16 14.83
CA ALA A 167 -7.74 -0.58 16.20
C ALA A 167 -6.45 -1.12 16.84
N SER A 168 -5.58 -1.81 16.09
CA SER A 168 -4.31 -2.33 16.61
C SER A 168 -3.22 -1.26 16.74
N MET A 169 -3.17 -0.26 15.84
CA MET A 169 -2.19 0.83 15.92
C MET A 169 -2.38 1.76 17.12
N SER A 170 -3.58 1.80 17.71
CA SER A 170 -3.84 2.57 18.93
C SER A 170 -3.20 2.02 20.21
N GLN A 171 -2.38 0.96 20.11
CA GLN A 171 -1.69 0.34 21.24
C GLN A 171 -0.16 0.51 21.24
N ASP A 172 0.47 1.07 20.19
CA ASP A 172 1.94 1.10 20.06
C ASP A 172 2.47 2.55 19.96
N ASP A 173 3.17 3.01 20.99
CA ASP A 173 3.77 4.35 21.14
C ASP A 173 5.19 4.40 20.54
N SER A 174 5.42 3.74 19.40
CA SER A 174 6.73 3.73 18.75
C SER A 174 6.87 4.90 17.77
N THR A 175 7.75 5.85 18.12
CA THR A 175 8.09 7.07 17.38
C THR A 175 9.01 6.82 16.17
N GLU A 176 8.60 5.98 15.21
CA GLU A 176 9.31 5.89 13.92
C GLU A 176 8.50 6.53 12.78
N PRO A 177 9.13 7.32 11.90
CA PRO A 177 8.45 7.98 10.79
C PRO A 177 7.96 6.94 9.77
N VAL A 178 6.66 6.96 9.50
CA VAL A 178 5.96 6.04 8.59
C VAL A 178 6.24 6.45 7.14
N THR A 179 7.30 5.93 6.54
CA THR A 179 7.49 5.91 5.08
C THR A 179 6.99 4.58 4.53
N MET A 180 6.01 4.65 3.61
CA MET A 180 5.17 3.60 2.99
C MET A 180 3.81 3.35 3.68
N PRO A 181 2.71 3.19 2.92
CA PRO A 181 1.38 2.90 3.46
C PRO A 181 1.30 1.44 3.95
N ARG A 182 1.98 1.10 5.03
CA ARG A 182 1.90 -0.22 5.70
C ARG A 182 0.53 -0.49 6.36
N THR A 183 -0.41 0.44 6.22
CA THR A 183 -1.71 0.42 6.89
C THR A 183 -2.85 0.05 5.96
N THR A 184 -2.64 0.04 4.64
CA THR A 184 -3.71 -0.27 3.69
C THR A 184 -4.13 -1.73 3.76
N ALA A 185 -5.41 -2.00 3.54
CA ALA A 185 -5.95 -3.37 3.56
C ALA A 185 -5.32 -4.24 2.46
N PHE A 186 -5.15 -3.68 1.27
CA PHE A 186 -4.34 -4.26 0.19
C PHE A 186 -2.85 -4.05 0.47
N SER A 187 -2.05 -5.07 0.18
CA SER A 187 -0.60 -5.00 0.32
C SER A 187 0.07 -5.63 -0.88
N LEU A 188 0.58 -4.78 -1.78
CA LEU A 188 1.31 -5.23 -2.95
C LEU A 188 2.47 -6.16 -2.58
N PRO A 189 3.35 -5.84 -1.59
CA PRO A 189 4.45 -6.74 -1.22
C PRO A 189 4.00 -8.13 -0.78
N ARG A 190 2.84 -8.25 -0.11
CA ARG A 190 2.28 -9.56 0.27
C ARG A 190 1.70 -10.31 -0.92
N PHE A 191 1.27 -9.61 -1.97
CA PHE A 191 0.72 -10.21 -3.17
C PHE A 191 1.79 -10.71 -4.15
N ILE A 192 2.93 -10.01 -4.27
CA ILE A 192 3.98 -10.33 -5.26
C ILE A 192 4.45 -11.79 -5.22
N PRO A 193 4.68 -12.45 -4.05
CA PRO A 193 5.06 -13.86 -4.03
C PRO A 193 4.02 -14.78 -4.70
N LEU A 194 2.73 -14.51 -4.50
CA LEU A 194 1.65 -15.26 -5.15
C LEU A 194 1.66 -15.01 -6.66
N LEU A 195 1.82 -13.75 -7.10
CA LEU A 195 1.90 -13.42 -8.52
C LEU A 195 3.08 -14.13 -9.21
N ALA A 196 4.26 -14.08 -8.57
CA ALA A 196 5.49 -14.70 -9.06
C ALA A 196 5.35 -16.23 -9.20
N GLU A 197 4.63 -16.89 -8.29
CA GLU A 197 4.34 -18.32 -8.42
C GLU A 197 3.44 -18.60 -9.64
N ARG A 198 2.39 -17.79 -9.83
CA ARG A 198 1.34 -18.07 -10.82
C ARG A 198 1.68 -17.64 -12.23
N ILE A 199 2.62 -16.71 -12.43
CA ILE A 199 3.03 -16.25 -13.76
C ILE A 199 3.56 -17.38 -14.67
N HIS A 200 3.94 -18.53 -14.10
CA HIS A 200 4.41 -19.70 -14.84
C HIS A 200 3.29 -20.67 -15.27
N ALA A 201 2.02 -20.29 -15.17
CA ALA A 201 0.89 -21.15 -15.48
C ALA A 201 0.83 -21.59 -16.96
N LYS A 202 0.53 -22.89 -17.17
CA LYS A 202 0.38 -23.50 -18.50
C LYS A 202 -1.01 -23.35 -19.11
N ASN A 203 -2.00 -22.97 -18.32
CA ASN A 203 -3.37 -22.80 -18.78
C ASN A 203 -3.56 -21.42 -19.47
N PRO A 204 -4.04 -21.36 -20.72
CA PRO A 204 -4.29 -20.08 -21.41
C PRO A 204 -5.28 -19.16 -20.68
N PHE A 205 -6.28 -19.72 -19.99
CA PHE A 205 -7.24 -18.93 -19.21
C PHE A 205 -6.56 -18.24 -18.04
N THR A 206 -5.72 -18.97 -17.29
CA THR A 206 -4.92 -18.42 -16.19
C THR A 206 -3.98 -17.33 -16.70
N ARG A 207 -3.28 -17.54 -17.81
CA ARG A 207 -2.38 -16.51 -18.35
C ARG A 207 -3.11 -15.24 -18.76
N ASN A 208 -4.28 -15.37 -19.40
CA ASN A 208 -5.12 -14.22 -19.73
C ASN A 208 -5.62 -13.50 -18.46
N PHE A 209 -6.03 -14.25 -17.45
CA PHE A 209 -6.43 -13.72 -16.14
C PHE A 209 -5.30 -12.90 -15.50
N LEU A 210 -4.09 -13.47 -15.45
CA LEU A 210 -2.90 -12.81 -14.88
C LEU A 210 -2.52 -11.53 -15.64
N VAL A 211 -2.49 -11.58 -16.97
CA VAL A 211 -2.24 -10.39 -17.81
C VAL A 211 -3.28 -9.30 -17.51
N SER A 212 -4.56 -9.65 -17.44
CA SER A 212 -5.62 -8.70 -17.11
C SER A 212 -5.47 -8.08 -15.72
N TRP A 213 -5.05 -8.85 -14.71
CA TRP A 213 -4.79 -8.32 -13.37
C TRP A 213 -3.55 -7.45 -13.30
N ILE A 214 -2.47 -7.83 -13.97
CA ILE A 214 -1.26 -7.02 -14.05
C ILE A 214 -1.59 -5.67 -14.71
N THR A 215 -2.38 -5.65 -15.80
CA THR A 215 -2.85 -4.39 -16.41
C THR A 215 -3.61 -3.49 -15.42
N VAL A 216 -4.48 -4.06 -14.58
CA VAL A 216 -5.22 -3.27 -13.58
C VAL A 216 -4.27 -2.72 -12.52
N LEU A 217 -3.36 -3.53 -12.00
CA LEU A 217 -2.40 -3.12 -10.97
C LEU A 217 -1.42 -2.06 -11.50
N ASP A 218 -0.95 -2.22 -12.74
CA ASP A 218 -0.08 -1.28 -13.48
C ASP A 218 -0.76 0.07 -13.71
N SER A 219 -2.08 0.08 -13.91
CA SER A 219 -2.83 1.33 -14.12
C SER A 219 -2.98 2.20 -12.85
N ILE A 220 -2.53 1.72 -11.69
CA ILE A 220 -2.66 2.42 -10.40
C ILE A 220 -1.32 3.13 -10.09
N PRO A 221 -1.21 4.45 -10.30
CA PRO A 221 0.07 5.16 -10.26
C PRO A 221 0.77 5.09 -8.91
N ASP A 222 0.01 5.13 -7.80
CA ASP A 222 0.56 5.13 -6.44
C ASP A 222 0.88 3.72 -5.93
N LEU A 223 0.63 2.68 -6.73
CA LEU A 223 0.90 1.29 -6.32
C LEU A 223 2.36 0.88 -6.56
N GLU A 224 3.05 1.57 -7.46
CA GLU A 224 4.47 1.36 -7.79
C GLU A 224 4.81 -0.10 -8.17
N LEU A 225 3.96 -0.74 -8.98
CA LEU A 225 4.13 -2.14 -9.38
C LEU A 225 5.50 -2.41 -10.05
N VAL A 226 6.03 -1.42 -10.79
CA VAL A 226 7.33 -1.48 -11.46
C VAL A 226 8.49 -1.81 -10.52
N SER A 227 8.42 -1.42 -9.25
CA SER A 227 9.45 -1.75 -8.23
C SER A 227 9.60 -3.26 -8.02
N PHE A 228 8.54 -4.03 -8.30
CA PHE A 228 8.50 -5.49 -8.15
C PHE A 228 8.59 -6.23 -9.49
N LEU A 229 8.76 -5.52 -10.61
CA LEU A 229 8.90 -6.11 -11.95
C LEU A 229 9.88 -7.29 -12.01
N PRO A 230 11.07 -7.26 -11.37
CA PRO A 230 12.01 -8.38 -11.44
C PRO A 230 11.44 -9.72 -10.95
N ASP A 231 10.42 -9.72 -10.09
CA ASP A 231 9.88 -10.94 -9.51
C ASP A 231 8.92 -11.70 -10.45
N PHE A 232 8.40 -11.04 -11.49
CA PHE A 232 7.48 -11.65 -12.46
C PHE A 232 7.84 -11.39 -13.94
N LEU A 233 8.90 -10.63 -14.22
CA LEU A 233 9.37 -10.29 -15.57
C LEU A 233 9.63 -11.52 -16.43
N ASP A 234 10.29 -12.54 -15.89
CA ASP A 234 10.59 -13.79 -16.60
C ASP A 234 9.33 -14.45 -17.18
N GLY A 235 8.22 -14.43 -16.43
CA GLY A 235 6.94 -14.95 -16.89
C GLY A 235 6.31 -14.10 -18.01
N LEU A 236 6.38 -12.77 -17.91
CA LEU A 236 5.91 -11.87 -18.96
C LEU A 236 6.69 -12.06 -20.27
N LEU A 237 8.02 -12.23 -20.20
CA LEU A 237 8.83 -12.51 -21.39
C LEU A 237 8.40 -13.81 -22.08
N ARG A 238 8.05 -14.86 -21.31
CA ARG A 238 7.48 -16.09 -21.88
C ARG A 238 6.12 -15.86 -22.53
N PHE A 239 5.28 -14.99 -21.97
CA PHE A 239 3.96 -14.67 -22.55
C PHE A 239 4.06 -13.93 -23.88
N LEU A 240 5.19 -13.29 -24.22
CA LEU A 240 5.42 -12.76 -25.57
C LEU A 240 5.45 -13.86 -26.64
N SER A 241 5.74 -15.10 -26.26
CA SER A 241 5.70 -16.27 -27.15
C SER A 241 4.43 -17.10 -26.99
N ASP A 242 3.41 -16.58 -26.30
CA ASP A 242 2.17 -17.33 -26.04
C ASP A 242 1.46 -17.74 -27.34
N PRO A 243 0.83 -18.92 -27.45
CA PRO A 243 0.04 -19.29 -28.63
C PRO A 243 -1.11 -18.32 -28.94
N ASN A 244 -1.73 -17.74 -27.91
CA ASN A 244 -2.83 -16.79 -28.05
C ASN A 244 -2.30 -15.37 -28.35
N LYS A 245 -2.72 -14.83 -29.49
CA LYS A 245 -2.30 -13.49 -29.95
C LYS A 245 -2.72 -12.37 -29.01
N ASP A 246 -3.88 -12.49 -28.37
CA ASP A 246 -4.38 -11.45 -27.48
C ASP A 246 -3.52 -11.36 -26.21
N ILE A 247 -3.08 -12.50 -25.69
CA ILE A 247 -2.13 -12.57 -24.56
C ILE A 247 -0.80 -11.92 -24.96
N ARG A 248 -0.26 -12.25 -26.14
CA ARG A 248 0.99 -11.63 -26.63
C ARG A 248 0.87 -10.11 -26.75
N ASN A 249 -0.20 -9.63 -27.35
CA ASN A 249 -0.43 -8.21 -27.56
C ASN A 249 -0.55 -7.45 -26.23
N ALA A 250 -1.41 -7.94 -25.33
CA ALA A 250 -1.60 -7.33 -24.02
C ALA A 250 -0.31 -7.34 -23.17
N THR A 251 0.45 -8.45 -23.21
CA THR A 251 1.75 -8.55 -22.56
C THR A 251 2.74 -7.52 -23.13
N SER A 252 2.78 -7.36 -24.45
CA SER A 252 3.64 -6.37 -25.10
C SER A 252 3.29 -4.94 -24.69
N SER A 253 1.99 -4.63 -24.51
CA SER A 253 1.55 -3.34 -24.00
C SER A 253 2.00 -3.11 -22.55
N ILE A 254 1.84 -4.11 -21.67
CA ILE A 254 2.30 -4.04 -20.28
C ILE A 254 3.81 -3.77 -20.22
N LEU A 255 4.62 -4.51 -20.99
CA LEU A 255 6.07 -4.32 -21.00
C LEU A 255 6.49 -2.95 -21.55
N ALA A 256 5.74 -2.41 -22.51
CA ALA A 256 5.96 -1.06 -23.02
C ALA A 256 5.66 0.01 -21.95
N ASN A 257 4.59 -0.17 -21.17
CA ASN A 257 4.26 0.72 -20.05
C ASN A 257 5.35 0.68 -18.98
N PHE A 258 5.75 -0.51 -18.51
CA PHE A 258 6.85 -0.63 -17.55
C PHE A 258 8.14 0.01 -18.06
N LEU A 259 8.47 -0.13 -19.34
CA LEU A 259 9.65 0.53 -19.91
C LEU A 259 9.54 2.06 -19.87
N ALA A 260 8.34 2.61 -20.11
CA ALA A 260 8.10 4.05 -19.96
C ALA A 260 8.24 4.48 -18.50
N GLU A 261 7.63 3.76 -17.56
CA GLU A 261 7.74 4.03 -16.12
C GLU A 261 9.18 3.96 -15.60
N ILE A 262 9.96 2.97 -16.04
CA ILE A 262 11.38 2.85 -15.67
C ILE A 262 12.17 4.08 -16.14
N ARG A 263 11.87 4.62 -17.34
CA ARG A 263 12.51 5.82 -17.88
C ARG A 263 12.12 7.05 -17.09
N GLU A 264 10.83 7.22 -16.82
CA GLU A 264 10.31 8.34 -16.03
C GLU A 264 10.89 8.33 -14.61
N ALA A 265 10.90 7.17 -13.94
CA ALA A 265 11.49 7.02 -12.61
C ALA A 265 12.99 7.36 -12.60
N PHE A 266 13.74 6.95 -13.65
CA PHE A 266 15.14 7.31 -13.78
C PHE A 266 15.35 8.83 -13.96
N GLU A 267 14.57 9.47 -14.83
CA GLU A 267 14.64 10.92 -15.06
C GLU A 267 14.34 11.72 -13.79
N VAL A 268 13.32 11.31 -13.03
CA VAL A 268 12.98 11.91 -11.73
C VAL A 268 14.12 11.77 -10.73
N LYS A 269 14.72 10.58 -10.62
CA LYS A 269 15.83 10.31 -9.71
C LYS A 269 17.09 11.12 -10.08
N GLU A 270 17.43 11.22 -11.36
CA GLU A 270 18.53 12.05 -11.84
C GLU A 270 18.29 13.54 -11.56
N HIS A 271 17.06 14.03 -11.80
CA HIS A 271 16.72 15.42 -11.52
C HIS A 271 16.83 15.74 -10.02
N GLN A 272 16.35 14.85 -9.16
CA GLN A 272 16.48 14.98 -7.71
C GLN A 272 17.94 15.01 -7.27
N LYS A 273 18.78 14.10 -7.80
CA LYS A 273 20.22 14.08 -7.52
C LYS A 273 20.90 15.39 -7.94
N GLN A 274 20.55 15.94 -9.10
CA GLN A 274 21.09 17.23 -9.56
C GLN A 274 20.63 18.40 -8.68
N GLN A 275 19.37 18.39 -8.23
CA GLN A 275 18.85 19.40 -7.31
C GLN A 275 19.54 19.33 -5.95
N ALA A 276 19.69 18.13 -5.38
CA ALA A 276 20.39 17.88 -4.13
C ALA A 276 21.88 18.29 -4.21
N MET A 277 22.52 18.04 -5.35
CA MET A 277 23.89 18.49 -5.60
C MET A 277 23.98 20.03 -5.60
N LYS A 278 23.05 20.71 -6.30
CA LYS A 278 23.00 22.18 -6.32
C LYS A 278 22.74 22.78 -4.93
N SER A 279 21.78 22.23 -4.18
CA SER A 279 21.47 22.69 -2.82
C SER A 279 22.66 22.51 -1.88
N PHE A 280 23.35 21.37 -1.95
CA PHE A 280 24.56 21.09 -1.18
C PHE A 280 25.67 22.11 -1.45
N PHE A 281 25.96 22.43 -2.71
CA PHE A 281 26.99 23.42 -3.07
C PHE A 281 26.62 24.83 -2.59
N VAL A 282 25.35 25.23 -2.69
CA VAL A 282 24.87 26.53 -2.20
C VAL A 282 25.02 26.62 -0.67
N GLU A 283 24.67 25.56 0.06
CA GLU A 283 24.78 25.53 1.52
C GLU A 283 26.25 25.51 1.99
N GLN A 284 27.14 24.79 1.29
CA GLN A 284 28.59 24.86 1.52
C GLN A 284 29.13 26.28 1.36
N GLN A 285 28.77 26.96 0.27
CA GLN A 285 29.18 28.36 0.06
C GLN A 285 28.63 29.29 1.14
N ARG A 286 27.38 29.10 1.57
CA ARG A 286 26.77 29.87 2.66
C ARG A 286 27.51 29.67 3.98
N LYS A 287 27.85 28.43 4.34
CA LYS A 287 28.62 28.13 5.57
C LYS A 287 30.01 28.76 5.54
N MET A 288 30.70 28.70 4.40
CA MET A 288 31.99 29.37 4.22
C MET A 288 31.89 30.89 4.39
N ALA A 289 30.85 31.53 3.81
CA ALA A 289 30.62 32.97 3.97
C ALA A 289 30.35 33.36 5.43
N VAL A 290 29.53 32.60 6.17
CA VAL A 290 29.22 32.85 7.58
C VAL A 290 30.44 32.63 8.50
N SER A 291 31.29 31.63 8.19
CA SER A 291 32.56 31.43 8.91
C SER A 291 33.57 32.56 8.67
N SER A 292 33.53 33.19 7.48
CA SER A 292 34.37 34.34 7.16
C SER A 292 33.92 35.61 7.90
N GLU A 293 32.61 35.81 8.09
CA GLU A 293 32.07 36.96 8.82
C GLU A 293 32.33 36.85 10.33
N THR A 294 32.20 35.66 10.92
CA THR A 294 32.46 35.43 12.35
C THR A 294 33.95 35.51 12.73
N ALA A 295 34.87 35.22 11.80
CA ALA A 295 36.30 35.42 12.01
C ALA A 295 36.71 36.91 11.99
N SER A 296 35.92 37.78 11.34
CA SER A 296 36.19 39.22 11.29
C SER A 296 35.76 39.99 12.54
N ASP A 297 34.95 39.39 13.43
CA ASP A 297 34.41 40.04 14.64
C ASP A 297 35.17 39.67 15.94
N ALA A 298 36.13 38.73 15.88
CA ALA A 298 36.92 38.30 17.04
C ALA A 298 38.30 39.00 17.15
N GLY A 299 38.57 40.02 16.33
CA GLY A 299 39.91 40.56 16.12
C GLY A 299 40.14 41.98 16.62
N GLU A 300 39.72 42.36 17.84
CA GLU A 300 40.21 43.63 18.42
C GLU A 300 40.39 43.59 19.96
N SER A 301 41.57 43.14 20.40
CA SER A 301 42.22 43.73 21.59
C SER A 301 43.73 43.41 21.72
N VAL A 302 44.53 44.45 21.44
CA VAL A 302 45.69 44.95 22.22
C VAL A 302 46.97 44.09 22.39
N LYS A 303 47.94 44.42 21.51
CA LYS A 303 49.32 44.93 21.76
C LYS A 303 50.45 44.07 22.41
N ASP A 304 51.54 44.05 21.63
CA ASP A 304 52.97 44.27 21.95
C ASP A 304 53.91 43.07 22.20
N GLY A 305 55.07 43.08 21.54
CA GLY A 305 56.23 42.24 21.87
C GLY A 305 56.88 41.43 20.73
N SER A 306 57.91 42.01 20.13
CA SER A 306 58.96 41.44 19.24
C SER A 306 59.37 39.97 19.46
N THR A 307 59.48 39.15 18.40
CA THR A 307 60.67 38.29 18.09
C THR A 307 60.56 37.54 16.74
N LYS A 308 61.73 37.21 16.17
CA LYS A 308 62.07 36.70 14.83
C LYS A 308 61.71 35.21 14.57
N GLY A 309 61.65 34.87 13.27
CA GLY A 309 61.86 33.52 12.70
C GLY A 309 60.56 32.74 12.50
N ASP A 310 60.36 31.92 11.49
CA ASP A 310 61.11 31.54 10.28
C ASP A 310 60.04 30.99 9.32
N SER A 311 60.38 30.92 8.04
CA SER A 311 59.57 30.33 6.96
C SER A 311 58.82 29.04 7.32
N ASP A 312 57.54 28.94 6.96
CA ASP A 312 57.15 27.87 6.03
C ASP A 312 55.88 28.25 5.24
N ASP A 313 56.03 28.13 3.93
CA ASP A 313 55.01 28.28 2.90
C ASP A 313 54.20 26.98 2.87
N THR A 314 52.89 27.06 3.07
CA THR A 314 52.00 25.98 2.63
C THR A 314 50.71 26.57 2.11
N THR A 315 50.82 27.15 0.92
CA THR A 315 49.70 27.37 0.01
C THR A 315 48.98 26.04 -0.27
N LEU A 316 47.91 25.77 0.48
CA LEU A 316 46.99 24.67 0.17
C LEU A 316 46.12 25.06 -1.03
N GLY A 317 46.51 24.59 -2.21
CA GLY A 317 45.69 24.65 -3.43
C GLY A 317 44.44 23.77 -3.36
N PRO A 318 43.49 23.91 -4.31
CA PRO A 318 42.11 23.43 -4.17
C PRO A 318 41.90 21.91 -4.38
N ASN A 319 42.96 21.09 -4.34
CA ASN A 319 42.91 19.68 -4.77
C ASN A 319 43.22 18.67 -3.67
N SER A 320 42.45 18.67 -2.57
CA SER A 320 42.42 17.51 -1.67
C SER A 320 41.04 17.31 -1.03
N VAL A 321 40.10 16.80 -1.83
CA VAL A 321 38.91 16.12 -1.30
C VAL A 321 38.87 14.72 -1.92
N ASP A 322 39.82 13.88 -1.52
CA ASP A 322 39.74 12.41 -1.68
C ASP A 322 38.90 11.79 -0.54
N GLY A 323 37.83 12.48 -0.13
CA GLY A 323 36.76 11.85 0.63
C GLY A 323 35.75 11.33 -0.37
N ILE A 324 35.76 10.02 -0.64
CA ILE A 324 34.71 9.36 -1.42
C ILE A 324 33.37 9.76 -0.81
N ILE A 325 32.65 10.63 -1.51
CA ILE A 325 31.32 11.06 -1.08
C ILE A 325 30.43 9.82 -1.20
N SER A 326 30.02 9.26 -0.07
CA SER A 326 29.03 8.19 -0.03
C SER A 326 27.66 8.78 -0.32
N TRP A 327 27.27 8.75 -1.60
CA TRP A 327 26.01 9.33 -2.09
C TRP A 327 24.78 8.65 -1.49
N ASP A 328 24.89 7.37 -1.09
CA ASP A 328 23.85 6.64 -0.37
C ASP A 328 23.55 7.27 1.00
N ALA A 329 24.56 7.84 1.67
CA ALA A 329 24.37 8.51 2.95
C ALA A 329 23.72 9.90 2.82
N ILE A 330 23.97 10.61 1.72
CA ILE A 330 23.37 11.93 1.46
C ILE A 330 21.89 11.77 1.10
N SER A 331 21.55 10.77 0.28
CA SER A 331 20.17 10.51 -0.12
C SER A 331 19.28 10.11 1.06
N LEU A 332 19.84 9.52 2.12
CA LEU A 332 19.10 9.18 3.35
C LEU A 332 18.91 10.41 4.26
N SER A 333 19.85 11.37 4.27
CA SER A 333 19.80 12.53 5.16
C SER A 333 18.72 13.57 4.81
N GLU A 334 18.25 13.63 3.55
CA GLU A 334 17.12 14.50 3.15
C GLU A 334 15.74 13.89 3.45
N THR A 335 15.67 12.64 3.92
CA THR A 335 14.40 12.04 4.38
C THR A 335 14.00 12.50 5.79
N GLU A 336 14.92 13.12 6.54
CA GLU A 336 14.60 13.81 7.81
C GLU A 336 14.05 15.23 7.54
N GLY A 337 12.83 15.25 7.02
CA GLY A 337 11.82 16.25 7.33
C GLY A 337 12.26 17.72 7.37
N ARG A 338 12.59 18.32 6.21
CA ARG A 338 12.41 19.76 5.97
C ARG A 338 12.55 20.15 4.50
N GLY A 339 11.60 19.74 3.66
CA GLY A 339 11.47 20.24 2.29
C GLY A 339 10.05 20.14 1.77
N LYS A 340 9.34 21.27 1.66
CA LYS A 340 8.08 21.36 0.90
C LYS A 340 8.38 21.32 -0.61
N GLY A 341 8.84 20.17 -1.11
CA GLY A 341 8.80 19.88 -2.54
C GLY A 341 7.37 19.48 -2.94
N SER A 342 6.92 19.87 -4.13
CA SER A 342 5.72 19.25 -4.71
C SER A 342 6.06 17.80 -5.01
N TRP A 343 5.24 16.86 -4.55
CA TRP A 343 5.37 15.45 -4.93
C TRP A 343 5.31 15.32 -6.45
N VAL A 344 6.16 14.47 -7.02
CA VAL A 344 6.21 14.18 -8.46
C VAL A 344 6.01 12.66 -8.64
N PRO A 345 5.16 12.21 -9.58
CA PRO A 345 5.05 10.79 -9.93
C PRO A 345 6.43 10.17 -10.22
N GLY A 346 6.69 8.96 -9.73
CA GLY A 346 7.99 8.29 -9.83
C GLY A 346 9.00 8.63 -8.73
N GLN A 347 8.68 9.57 -7.83
CA GLN A 347 9.50 9.88 -6.66
C GLN A 347 9.43 8.76 -5.62
N GLY A 348 10.57 8.16 -5.28
CA GLY A 348 10.65 7.08 -4.27
C GLY A 348 10.62 5.67 -4.83
N VAL A 349 10.41 5.52 -6.15
CA VAL A 349 10.43 4.23 -6.84
C VAL A 349 11.84 3.61 -6.80
N ILE A 350 11.93 2.37 -6.31
CA ILE A 350 13.19 1.62 -6.22
C ILE A 350 13.13 0.44 -7.19
N ILE A 351 13.93 0.52 -8.26
CA ILE A 351 14.02 -0.53 -9.28
C ILE A 351 15.36 -1.26 -9.15
N ASN A 352 15.31 -2.59 -9.09
CA ASN A 352 16.50 -3.44 -9.12
C ASN A 352 16.93 -3.71 -10.57
N TYR A 353 17.69 -2.77 -11.16
CA TYR A 353 18.18 -2.85 -12.53
C TYR A 353 19.05 -4.09 -12.79
N ASP A 354 19.87 -4.49 -11.81
CA ASP A 354 20.77 -5.64 -11.95
C ASP A 354 19.99 -6.94 -12.17
N ARG A 355 18.93 -7.18 -11.37
CA ARG A 355 18.05 -8.35 -11.55
C ARG A 355 17.31 -8.30 -12.90
N ILE A 356 16.85 -7.14 -13.34
CA ILE A 356 16.18 -6.99 -14.65
C ILE A 356 17.14 -7.38 -15.78
N VAL A 357 18.36 -6.83 -15.78
CA VAL A 357 19.37 -7.12 -16.80
C VAL A 357 19.74 -8.59 -16.79
N GLN A 358 19.91 -9.20 -15.62
CA GLN A 358 20.19 -10.64 -15.50
C GLN A 358 19.10 -11.49 -16.17
N ILE A 359 17.83 -11.21 -15.86
CA ILE A 359 16.69 -11.92 -16.46
C ILE A 359 16.67 -11.76 -17.99
N LEU A 360 16.89 -10.54 -18.49
CA LEU A 360 16.92 -10.27 -19.93
C LEU A 360 18.07 -11.01 -20.62
N MET A 361 19.26 -11.03 -20.00
CA MET A 361 20.43 -11.73 -20.52
C MET A 361 20.18 -13.24 -20.63
N ASP A 362 19.56 -13.85 -19.62
CA ASP A 362 19.22 -15.28 -19.65
C ASP A 362 18.32 -15.61 -20.85
N HIS A 363 17.33 -14.75 -21.16
CA HIS A 363 16.45 -14.94 -22.32
C HIS A 363 17.18 -14.71 -23.66
N LEU A 364 18.05 -13.70 -23.75
CA LEU A 364 18.82 -13.40 -24.97
C LEU A 364 19.87 -14.50 -25.27
N CYS A 365 20.52 -15.03 -24.24
CA CYS A 365 21.52 -16.07 -24.37
C CYS A 365 20.93 -17.49 -24.54
N SER A 366 19.64 -17.69 -24.23
CA SER A 366 18.96 -18.99 -24.39
C SER A 366 18.52 -19.32 -25.83
N SER A 367 18.99 -18.55 -26.82
CA SER A 367 18.61 -18.70 -28.24
C SER A 367 19.46 -19.70 -29.01
#